data_AF-A0A7S1CFS7-F1
#
_entry.id   AF-A0A7S1CFS7-F1
#
_cell.length_a   1.000
_cell.length_b   1.000
_cell.length_c   1.000
_cell.angle_alpha   90.00
_cell.angle_beta   90.00
_cell.angle_gamma   90.00
#
_symmetry.space_group_name_H-M   'P 1'
#
loop_
_entity.id
_entity.type
_entity.pdbx_description
1 polymer ?
#
loop_
_entity_poly.entity_id
_entity_poly.type
_entity_poly.pdbx_seq_one_letter_code
_entity_poly.pdbx_strand_id
1 'polypeptide(L)'
;GGGAGGADEGPGAAAKQKGNEHFARGEFDLAIEKYTEAIDAEPDNKVYYSNRSAALCEFGSKASLARALQDAERCIAIDDAWPKGYYRKALALKSLNKYAAAKEALKLGRDLQPDNPDFEALASALSKVKISDGMHDAVEEDGDGDKFDQLEKWLTDGGSLFPLLYMKRYAENNRGVHCRVNIPAEREIMRIPKKFLITVEMGKAAPIGRKMLSYNVDVSATKHCYIAVFTLVDRKNMASFYQPYYNILPTHYDNMPIFWNEEQLSWLEGSYLLTQISDRKKNIAADYEEIQRAAPEFKDEATLEEFSWARMMVASRNFGVKVDDVKTDALVPYADMLNHYRPRETRWTYDQSLGAFTITTIKELRAGQQIYDSYGKKCNSRFLLNYGFAVENNRDPEGQCHNEVRQLFVMRPPEVDRYYASRVGLLDGGSTERSIRVGSWYDHKSTLEAFSFLRFIYAEAEELMVLPQIGDDYELGDNPIKPISCENEIQVLEHMARLMREQYARYPTTIEEDQATLDSGEFEPFSNHRNVIVVLRGEKEVCLHYMKLAEVCIPMLRSEWKDVKKAVQKKWSGRGDIEAYIKAVVQPLVKRKGAGRPGGGAGLA
;
A
#
# COMPACT_ATOMS: atom_id res chain seq x y z
N GLY A 1 -17.75 30.67 40.83
CA GLY A 1 -17.93 32.13 40.80
C GLY A 1 -16.66 32.79 41.29
N GLY A 2 -16.13 33.72 40.49
CA GLY A 2 -15.40 34.93 40.94
C GLY A 2 -13.91 34.85 41.31
N GLY A 3 -13.07 35.45 40.46
CA GLY A 3 -11.84 36.19 40.86
C GLY A 3 -10.52 35.51 40.47
N ALA A 4 -9.59 36.07 39.70
CA ALA A 4 -9.43 37.46 39.27
C ALA A 4 -8.86 37.51 37.84
N GLY A 5 -9.48 38.33 37.00
CA GLY A 5 -8.93 38.74 35.72
C GLY A 5 -7.78 39.73 35.96
N GLY A 6 -6.58 39.33 35.57
CA GLY A 6 -5.69 40.30 34.94
C GLY A 6 -6.27 40.57 33.55
N ALA A 7 -6.46 41.84 33.21
CA ALA A 7 -6.64 42.20 31.81
C ALA A 7 -5.45 41.60 31.04
N ASP A 8 -5.74 40.62 30.19
CA ASP A 8 -4.75 40.06 29.28
C ASP A 8 -4.51 41.17 28.26
N GLU A 9 -3.51 42.02 28.47
CA GLU A 9 -3.20 43.18 27.61
C GLU A 9 -2.24 42.78 26.47
N GLY A 10 -2.46 41.60 25.88
CA GLY A 10 -1.66 41.05 24.79
C GLY A 10 -2.35 41.21 23.42
N PRO A 11 -1.60 41.22 22.31
CA PRO A 11 -2.14 41.37 20.96
C PRO A 11 -3.18 40.29 20.57
N GLY A 12 -3.19 39.12 21.22
CA GLY A 12 -4.17 38.05 21.02
C GLY A 12 -5.41 38.12 21.91
N ALA A 13 -5.45 39.04 22.89
CA ALA A 13 -6.48 39.04 23.93
C ALA A 13 -7.90 39.31 23.41
N ALA A 14 -8.06 40.21 22.43
CA ALA A 14 -9.34 40.49 21.80
C ALA A 14 -9.88 39.29 21.00
N ALA A 15 -8.99 38.54 20.33
CA ALA A 15 -9.34 37.32 19.62
C ALA A 15 -9.73 36.20 20.60
N LYS A 16 -8.99 36.02 21.70
CA LYS A 16 -9.38 35.12 22.79
C LYS A 16 -10.77 35.47 23.35
N GLN A 17 -11.06 36.75 23.60
CA GLN A 17 -12.35 37.16 24.13
C GLN A 17 -13.50 36.78 23.18
N LYS A 18 -13.36 37.05 21.88
CA LYS A 18 -14.32 36.61 20.86
C LYS A 18 -14.44 35.08 20.81
N GLY A 19 -13.33 34.36 20.92
CA GLY A 19 -13.33 32.89 21.02
C GLY A 19 -14.14 32.39 22.21
N ASN A 20 -14.02 33.04 23.37
CA ASN A 20 -14.80 32.71 24.56
C ASN A 20 -16.31 32.98 24.34
N GLU A 21 -16.67 34.07 23.66
CA GLU A 21 -18.06 34.42 23.32
C GLU A 21 -18.70 33.41 22.35
N HIS A 22 -17.95 32.94 21.35
CA HIS A 22 -18.40 31.87 20.44
C HIS A 22 -18.51 30.53 21.17
N PHE A 23 -17.52 30.19 22.01
CA PHE A 23 -17.53 28.97 22.82
C PHE A 23 -18.74 28.92 23.75
N ALA A 24 -19.09 30.03 24.41
CA ALA A 24 -20.26 30.12 25.28
C ALA A 24 -21.61 29.95 24.54
N ARG A 25 -21.63 30.20 23.22
CA ARG A 25 -22.80 30.00 22.35
C ARG A 25 -22.85 28.61 21.70
N GLY A 26 -21.86 27.75 21.94
CA GLY A 26 -21.75 26.43 21.28
C GLY A 26 -21.27 26.50 19.82
N GLU A 27 -20.80 27.66 19.37
CA GLU A 27 -20.26 27.90 18.02
C GLU A 27 -18.78 27.49 17.99
N PHE A 28 -18.50 26.20 18.12
CA PHE A 28 -17.14 25.69 18.39
C PHE A 28 -16.17 25.88 17.22
N ASP A 29 -16.64 25.82 15.98
CA ASP A 29 -15.88 26.12 14.76
C ASP A 29 -15.36 27.57 14.76
N LEU A 30 -16.24 28.53 15.04
CA LEU A 30 -15.90 29.95 15.17
C LEU A 30 -14.98 30.21 16.37
N ALA A 31 -15.19 29.50 17.48
CA ALA A 31 -14.30 29.58 18.63
C ALA A 31 -12.87 29.10 18.29
N ILE A 32 -12.73 28.00 17.55
CA ILE A 32 -11.43 27.47 17.10
C ILE A 32 -10.69 28.47 16.21
N GLU A 33 -11.40 29.12 15.28
CA GLU A 33 -10.83 30.17 14.42
C GLU A 33 -10.28 31.32 15.27
N LYS A 34 -11.08 31.85 16.20
CA LYS A 34 -10.67 32.97 17.06
C LYS A 34 -9.56 32.64 18.05
N TYR A 35 -9.51 31.41 18.57
CA TYR A 35 -8.33 30.99 19.36
C TYR A 35 -7.10 30.78 18.49
N THR A 36 -7.25 30.42 17.21
CA THR A 36 -6.12 30.34 16.27
C THR A 36 -5.56 31.73 15.98
N GLU A 37 -6.41 32.73 15.73
CA GLU A 37 -5.99 34.14 15.63
C GLU A 37 -5.23 34.61 16.88
N ALA A 38 -5.69 34.21 18.07
CA ALA A 38 -5.01 34.54 19.32
C ALA A 38 -3.62 33.87 19.41
N ILE A 39 -3.50 32.60 19.01
CA ILE A 39 -2.24 31.85 18.98
C ILE A 39 -1.27 32.43 17.94
N ASP A 40 -1.76 32.85 16.78
CA ASP A 40 -0.92 33.46 15.74
C ASP A 40 -0.34 34.80 16.21
N ALA A 41 -1.09 35.54 17.03
CA ALA A 41 -0.61 36.77 17.67
C ALA A 41 0.38 36.50 18.81
N GLU A 42 0.17 35.45 19.61
CA GLU A 42 1.02 35.10 20.75
C GLU A 42 1.26 33.57 20.84
N PRO A 43 2.25 33.03 20.09
CA PRO A 43 2.48 31.58 19.96
C PRO A 43 2.97 30.84 21.21
N ASP A 44 3.33 31.57 22.26
CA ASP A 44 3.80 31.02 23.53
C ASP A 44 2.79 31.24 24.67
N ASN A 45 1.56 31.67 24.37
CA ASN A 45 0.51 31.83 25.37
C ASN A 45 -0.24 30.51 25.60
N LYS A 46 0.11 29.80 26.67
CA LYS A 46 -0.53 28.53 27.09
C LYS A 46 -2.06 28.61 27.25
N VAL A 47 -2.60 29.78 27.59
CA VAL A 47 -4.05 29.96 27.78
C VAL A 47 -4.80 29.80 26.46
N TYR A 48 -4.22 30.24 25.35
CA TYR A 48 -4.88 30.20 24.04
C TYR A 48 -4.94 28.78 23.51
N TYR A 49 -3.85 28.01 23.66
CA TYR A 49 -3.84 26.57 23.39
C TYR A 49 -4.82 25.81 24.30
N SER A 50 -4.91 26.16 25.58
CA SER A 50 -5.85 25.51 26.51
C SER A 50 -7.30 25.73 26.12
N ASN A 51 -7.63 26.93 25.64
CA ASN A 51 -8.97 27.29 25.20
C ASN A 51 -9.31 26.66 23.84
N ARG A 52 -8.37 26.62 22.89
CA ARG A 52 -8.56 25.94 21.61
C ARG A 52 -8.70 24.44 21.76
N SER A 53 -7.89 23.82 22.65
CA SER A 53 -8.03 22.41 23.03
C SER A 53 -9.44 22.10 23.54
N ALA A 54 -10.02 22.97 24.36
CA ALA A 54 -11.39 22.82 24.82
C ALA A 54 -12.41 22.86 23.67
N ALA A 55 -12.32 23.86 22.78
CA ALA A 55 -13.20 24.00 21.63
C ALA A 55 -13.11 22.81 20.66
N LEU A 56 -11.90 22.29 20.44
CA LEU A 56 -11.65 21.12 19.60
C LEU A 56 -12.23 19.83 20.21
N CYS A 57 -12.24 19.71 21.54
CA CYS A 57 -12.90 18.62 22.25
C CYS A 57 -14.43 18.67 22.08
N GLU A 58 -15.04 19.85 22.22
CA GLU A 58 -16.48 20.03 22.04
C GLU A 58 -16.93 19.84 20.58
N PHE A 59 -16.06 20.17 19.60
CA PHE A 59 -16.33 19.93 18.18
C PHE A 59 -16.41 18.42 17.82
N GLY A 60 -15.71 17.56 18.56
CA GLY A 60 -15.97 16.11 18.59
C GLY A 60 -15.49 15.23 17.43
N SER A 61 -14.94 15.79 16.33
CA SER A 61 -14.38 14.98 15.23
C SER A 61 -13.03 14.32 15.59
N LYS A 62 -12.71 13.12 15.08
CA LYS A 62 -11.41 12.46 15.37
C LYS A 62 -10.19 13.34 15.05
N ALA A 63 -10.25 14.10 13.95
CA ALA A 63 -9.21 15.04 13.57
C ALA A 63 -9.10 16.24 14.53
N SER A 64 -10.23 16.81 14.98
CA SER A 64 -10.22 17.89 15.98
C SER A 64 -9.72 17.39 17.33
N LEU A 65 -10.08 16.18 17.75
CA LEU A 65 -9.62 15.58 19.00
C LEU A 65 -8.10 15.31 19.00
N ALA A 66 -7.52 14.88 17.88
CA ALA A 66 -6.07 14.75 17.73
C ALA A 66 -5.36 16.11 17.86
N ARG A 67 -5.94 17.17 17.26
CA ARG A 67 -5.44 18.55 17.43
C ARG A 67 -5.63 19.06 18.86
N ALA A 68 -6.71 18.68 19.54
CA ALA A 68 -6.96 19.05 20.93
C ALA A 68 -5.88 18.51 21.87
N LEU A 69 -5.43 17.26 21.61
CA LEU A 69 -4.32 16.63 22.32
C LEU A 69 -3.00 17.38 22.06
N GLN A 70 -2.72 17.72 20.80
CA GLN A 70 -1.53 18.50 20.44
C GLN A 70 -1.50 19.87 21.15
N ASP A 71 -2.64 20.57 21.19
CA ASP A 71 -2.76 21.86 21.89
C ASP A 71 -2.56 21.70 23.41
N ALA A 72 -3.06 20.61 23.99
CA ALA A 72 -2.83 20.31 25.41
C ALA A 72 -1.36 19.98 25.71
N GLU A 73 -0.68 19.26 24.83
CA GLU A 73 0.76 18.99 24.95
C GLU A 73 1.59 20.26 24.77
N ARG A 74 1.17 21.17 23.89
CA ARG A 74 1.79 22.49 23.77
C ARG A 74 1.60 23.34 25.02
N CYS A 75 0.44 23.26 25.70
CA CYS A 75 0.25 23.91 27.00
C CYS A 75 1.29 23.44 28.03
N ILE A 76 1.49 22.12 28.12
CA ILE A 76 2.45 21.50 29.04
C ILE A 76 3.89 21.85 28.64
N ALA A 77 4.20 21.90 27.35
CA ALA A 77 5.52 22.28 26.86
C ALA A 77 5.86 23.76 27.13
N ILE A 78 4.86 24.64 27.18
CA ILE A 78 5.04 26.06 27.53
C ILE A 78 5.19 26.24 29.05
N ASP A 79 4.40 25.51 29.84
CA ASP A 79 4.43 25.55 31.30
C ASP A 79 4.01 24.18 31.88
N ASP A 80 5.01 23.39 32.26
CA ASP A 80 4.86 22.04 32.79
C ASP A 80 4.39 22.02 34.25
N ALA A 81 4.40 23.17 34.93
CA ALA A 81 3.87 23.36 36.26
C ALA A 81 2.40 23.81 36.24
N TRP A 82 1.79 24.03 35.06
CA TRP A 82 0.41 24.47 34.95
C TRP A 82 -0.58 23.29 34.90
N PRO A 83 -1.36 23.04 35.98
CA PRO A 83 -2.20 21.84 36.07
C PRO A 83 -3.24 21.76 34.95
N LYS A 84 -3.74 22.91 34.49
CA LYS A 84 -4.78 22.97 33.46
C LYS A 84 -4.32 22.37 32.12
N GLY A 85 -3.03 22.37 31.80
CA GLY A 85 -2.49 21.68 30.61
C GLY A 85 -2.73 20.17 30.66
N TYR A 86 -2.41 19.54 31.80
CA TYR A 86 -2.65 18.13 32.06
C TYR A 86 -4.15 17.79 32.08
N TYR A 87 -4.98 18.67 32.64
CA TYR A 87 -6.44 18.52 32.58
C TYR A 87 -6.95 18.48 31.13
N ARG A 88 -6.49 19.40 30.27
CA ARG A 88 -6.85 19.41 28.84
C ARG A 88 -6.37 18.15 28.12
N LYS A 89 -5.16 17.67 28.46
CA LYS A 89 -4.59 16.43 27.91
C LYS A 89 -5.46 15.23 28.29
N ALA A 90 -5.84 15.11 29.56
CA ALA A 90 -6.71 14.05 30.04
C ALA A 90 -8.09 14.09 29.37
N LEU A 91 -8.66 15.28 29.17
CA LEU A 91 -9.95 15.45 28.50
C LEU A 91 -9.88 15.06 27.01
N ALA A 92 -8.85 15.50 26.29
CA ALA A 92 -8.65 15.13 24.88
C ALA A 92 -8.42 13.62 24.72
N LEU A 93 -7.62 13.00 25.59
CA LEU A 93 -7.38 11.55 25.61
C LEU A 93 -8.66 10.78 25.93
N LYS A 94 -9.47 11.25 26.89
CA LYS A 94 -10.79 10.66 27.17
C LYS A 94 -11.70 10.71 25.94
N SER A 95 -11.78 11.84 25.25
CA SER A 95 -12.59 11.98 24.03
C SER A 95 -12.07 11.14 22.87
N LEU A 96 -10.77 10.84 22.84
CA LEU A 96 -10.14 9.88 21.92
C LEU A 96 -10.29 8.41 22.36
N ASN A 97 -11.04 8.13 23.44
CA ASN A 97 -11.17 6.82 24.08
C ASN A 97 -9.85 6.20 24.58
N LYS A 98 -8.82 7.02 24.79
CA LYS A 98 -7.51 6.61 25.36
C LYS A 98 -7.53 6.73 26.88
N TYR A 99 -8.33 5.91 27.54
CA TYR A 99 -8.65 6.08 28.97
C TYR A 99 -7.44 5.86 29.90
N ALA A 100 -6.52 4.96 29.58
CA ALA A 100 -5.31 4.73 30.36
C ALA A 100 -4.39 5.96 30.35
N ALA A 101 -4.05 6.46 29.17
CA ALA A 101 -3.28 7.69 29.01
C ALA A 101 -4.00 8.91 29.62
N ALA A 102 -5.34 8.95 29.57
CA ALA A 102 -6.12 10.00 30.23
C ALA A 102 -5.95 9.95 31.75
N LYS A 103 -5.93 8.76 32.37
CA LYS A 103 -5.67 8.60 33.82
C LYS A 103 -4.26 9.03 34.20
N GLU A 104 -3.25 8.70 33.41
CA GLU A 104 -1.86 9.13 33.65
C GLU A 104 -1.71 10.65 33.56
N ALA A 105 -2.25 11.28 32.51
CA ALA A 105 -2.26 12.74 32.39
C ALA A 105 -2.99 13.39 33.57
N LEU A 106 -4.10 12.80 34.02
CA LEU A 106 -4.87 13.30 35.15
C LEU A 106 -4.09 13.19 36.47
N LYS A 107 -3.36 12.09 36.68
CA LYS A 107 -2.48 11.87 37.84
C LYS A 107 -1.40 12.96 37.92
N LEU A 108 -0.70 13.21 36.81
CA LEU A 108 0.33 14.27 36.75
C LEU A 108 -0.24 15.66 37.10
N GLY A 109 -1.44 15.99 36.60
CA GLY A 109 -2.07 17.26 36.95
C GLY A 109 -2.55 17.33 38.40
N ARG A 110 -2.98 16.21 39.00
CA ARG A 110 -3.33 16.11 40.43
C ARG A 110 -2.12 16.25 41.33
N ASP A 111 -0.96 15.75 40.93
CA ASP A 111 0.29 15.93 41.69
C ASP A 111 0.66 17.43 41.79
N LEU A 112 0.29 18.23 40.78
CA LEU A 112 0.46 19.69 40.77
C LEU A 112 -0.67 20.44 41.49
N GLN A 113 -1.90 19.91 41.50
CA GLN A 113 -3.04 20.52 42.19
C GLN A 113 -4.02 19.45 42.76
N PRO A 114 -3.74 18.89 43.95
CA PRO A 114 -4.48 17.75 44.51
C PRO A 114 -5.96 18.02 44.79
N ASP A 115 -6.32 19.26 45.13
CA ASP A 115 -7.66 19.66 45.59
C ASP A 115 -8.54 20.29 44.48
N ASN A 116 -8.27 20.00 43.21
CA ASN A 116 -9.03 20.58 42.11
C ASN A 116 -10.30 19.76 41.79
N PRO A 117 -11.52 20.33 41.95
CA PRO A 117 -12.77 19.60 41.73
C PRO A 117 -12.97 19.12 40.29
N ASP A 118 -12.40 19.80 39.29
CA ASP A 118 -12.50 19.39 37.89
C ASP A 118 -11.74 18.09 37.64
N PHE A 119 -10.61 17.88 38.32
CA PHE A 119 -9.83 16.65 38.24
C PHE A 119 -10.57 15.48 38.89
N GLU A 120 -11.21 15.70 40.05
CA GLU A 120 -12.02 14.68 40.71
C GLU A 120 -13.24 14.27 39.87
N ALA A 121 -13.91 15.25 39.26
CA ALA A 121 -15.04 14.98 38.36
C ALA A 121 -14.60 14.16 37.14
N LEU A 122 -13.45 14.47 36.54
CA LEU A 122 -12.91 13.74 35.40
C LEU A 122 -12.42 12.34 35.81
N ALA A 123 -11.82 12.19 37.00
CA ALA A 123 -11.41 10.89 37.55
C ALA A 123 -12.63 9.98 37.78
N SER A 124 -13.70 10.52 38.37
CA SER A 124 -14.97 9.81 38.58
C SER A 124 -15.64 9.42 37.26
N ALA A 125 -15.55 10.28 36.24
CA ALA A 125 -16.04 9.95 34.91
C ALA A 125 -15.23 8.82 34.25
N LEU A 126 -13.91 8.82 34.40
CA LEU A 126 -13.01 7.79 33.86
C LEU A 126 -13.09 6.45 34.60
N SER A 127 -13.51 6.42 35.87
CA SER A 127 -13.69 5.18 36.64
C SER A 127 -15.01 4.45 36.34
N LYS A 128 -16.02 5.15 35.81
CA LYS A 128 -17.33 4.59 35.42
C LYS A 128 -17.32 3.94 34.03
N VAL A 129 -16.29 4.16 33.23
CA VAL A 129 -16.13 3.51 31.93
C VAL A 129 -15.78 2.04 32.19
N LYS A 130 -16.69 1.11 31.83
CA LYS A 130 -16.37 -0.32 31.78
C LYS A 130 -15.35 -0.52 30.66
N ILE A 131 -14.09 -0.74 31.05
CA ILE A 131 -13.03 -1.14 30.13
C ILE A 131 -13.42 -2.54 29.66
N SER A 132 -13.88 -2.69 28.43
CA SER A 132 -13.77 -3.97 27.73
C SER A 132 -12.27 -4.21 27.56
N ASP A 133 -11.75 -5.33 28.05
CA ASP A 133 -10.34 -5.72 27.89
C ASP A 133 -9.93 -5.59 26.42
N GLY A 134 -9.26 -4.48 26.14
CA GLY A 134 -9.14 -3.91 24.81
C GLY A 134 -8.40 -2.59 24.96
N MET A 135 -7.07 -2.69 24.92
CA MET A 135 -6.10 -1.59 24.90
C MET A 135 -5.94 -0.87 26.26
N HIS A 136 -5.32 -1.59 27.20
CA HIS A 136 -4.47 -0.97 28.20
C HIS A 136 -3.19 -0.46 27.50
N ASP A 137 -3.01 0.86 27.40
CA ASP A 137 -1.67 1.48 27.31
C ASP A 137 -1.00 1.36 28.71
N ALA A 138 -0.85 0.12 29.18
CA ALA A 138 0.29 -0.20 30.01
C ALA A 138 1.46 -0.32 29.03
N VAL A 139 2.65 0.15 29.42
CA VAL A 139 3.82 -0.65 29.08
C VAL A 139 3.57 -1.96 29.80
N GLU A 140 2.84 -2.87 29.17
CA GLU A 140 3.01 -4.26 29.46
C GLU A 140 4.50 -4.48 29.18
N GLU A 141 5.25 -4.82 30.23
CA GLU A 141 6.38 -5.72 30.05
C GLU A 141 5.79 -7.01 29.47
N ASP A 142 5.39 -6.96 28.20
CA ASP A 142 5.24 -8.14 27.39
C ASP A 142 6.60 -8.82 27.47
N GLY A 143 6.61 -10.12 27.77
CA GLY A 143 7.81 -10.95 27.60
C GLY A 143 8.41 -10.85 26.18
N ASP A 144 7.69 -10.24 25.23
CA ASP A 144 8.14 -9.88 23.89
C ASP A 144 9.01 -8.62 23.78
N GLY A 145 9.07 -7.73 24.78
CA GLY A 145 10.04 -6.61 24.76
C GLY A 145 11.47 -7.12 24.71
N ASP A 146 11.72 -8.19 25.47
CA ASP A 146 13.00 -8.86 25.58
C ASP A 146 13.51 -9.38 24.23
N LYS A 147 12.67 -10.02 23.40
CA LYS A 147 13.13 -10.59 22.11
C LYS A 147 13.56 -9.55 21.07
N PHE A 148 12.92 -8.37 21.03
CA PHE A 148 13.32 -7.30 20.11
C PHE A 148 14.57 -6.57 20.61
N ASP A 149 14.70 -6.39 21.92
CA ASP A 149 15.92 -5.85 22.53
C ASP A 149 17.10 -6.82 22.32
N GLN A 150 16.86 -8.14 22.42
CA GLN A 150 17.83 -9.18 22.07
C GLN A 150 18.24 -9.12 20.60
N LEU A 151 17.31 -8.87 19.67
CA LEU A 151 17.63 -8.65 18.27
C LEU A 151 18.53 -7.43 18.09
N GLU A 152 18.13 -6.27 18.62
CA GLU A 152 18.91 -5.03 18.48
C GLU A 152 20.30 -5.19 19.09
N LYS A 153 20.40 -5.82 20.26
CA LYS A 153 21.67 -6.16 20.92
C LYS A 153 22.53 -7.10 20.07
N TRP A 154 21.98 -8.23 19.60
CA TRP A 154 22.71 -9.17 18.74
C TRP A 154 23.25 -8.51 17.47
N LEU A 155 22.45 -7.66 16.84
CA LEU A 155 22.85 -6.91 15.65
C LEU A 155 23.95 -5.90 15.96
N THR A 156 23.79 -5.10 17.02
CA THR A 156 24.75 -4.05 17.40
C THR A 156 26.06 -4.62 17.93
N ASP A 157 26.02 -5.65 18.79
CA ASP A 157 27.21 -6.37 19.28
C ASP A 157 28.00 -6.98 18.11
N GLY A 158 27.32 -7.38 17.03
CA GLY A 158 27.98 -7.86 15.82
C GLY A 158 28.31 -6.79 14.77
N GLY A 159 28.18 -5.50 15.09
CA GLY A 159 28.67 -4.39 14.25
C GLY A 159 27.64 -3.78 13.30
N SER A 160 26.35 -4.05 13.48
CA SER A 160 25.29 -3.33 12.78
C SER A 160 25.13 -1.90 13.32
N LEU A 161 24.81 -0.94 12.46
CA LEU A 161 24.64 0.46 12.82
C LEU A 161 23.25 0.95 12.41
N PHE A 162 22.46 1.40 13.37
CA PHE A 162 21.20 2.11 13.15
C PHE A 162 20.89 3.10 14.29
N PRO A 163 21.87 3.92 14.72
CA PRO A 163 21.78 4.71 15.97
C PRO A 163 20.72 5.81 15.92
N LEU A 164 20.24 6.18 14.72
CA LEU A 164 19.24 7.22 14.53
C LEU A 164 17.81 6.65 14.56
N LEU A 165 17.66 5.33 14.74
CA LEU A 165 16.40 4.61 14.57
C LEU A 165 16.01 3.89 15.86
N TYR A 166 14.71 3.71 16.07
CA TYR A 166 14.16 2.85 17.11
C TYR A 166 12.95 2.08 16.59
N MET A 167 12.73 0.89 17.11
CA MET A 167 11.52 0.13 16.81
C MET A 167 10.35 0.59 17.69
N LYS A 168 9.19 0.81 17.08
CA LYS A 168 7.94 1.07 17.79
C LYS A 168 6.97 -0.08 17.52
N ARG A 169 6.38 -0.59 18.59
CA ARG A 169 5.35 -1.64 18.55
C ARG A 169 3.97 -1.01 18.66
N TYR A 170 3.04 -1.54 17.88
CA TYR A 170 1.64 -1.11 17.83
C TYR A 170 0.69 -2.21 18.30
N ALA A 171 1.05 -3.48 18.03
CA ALA A 171 0.39 -4.70 18.49
C ALA A 171 1.38 -5.87 18.33
N GLU A 172 1.01 -7.08 18.78
CA GLU A 172 1.84 -8.30 18.75
C GLU A 172 2.61 -8.52 17.43
N ASN A 173 1.92 -8.32 16.29
CA ASN A 173 2.51 -8.46 14.94
C ASN A 173 2.60 -7.16 14.16
N ASN A 174 2.26 -6.02 14.77
CA ASN A 174 2.29 -4.71 14.12
C ASN A 174 3.37 -3.83 14.74
N ARG A 175 4.36 -3.47 13.92
CA ARG A 175 5.55 -2.71 14.34
C ARG A 175 6.04 -1.84 13.19
N GLY A 176 6.84 -0.86 13.52
CA GLY A 176 7.51 0.00 12.56
C GLY A 176 8.83 0.54 13.10
N VAL A 177 9.67 1.03 12.20
CA VAL A 177 10.93 1.70 12.56
C VAL A 177 10.71 3.20 12.52
N HIS A 178 11.25 3.94 13.50
CA HIS A 178 11.02 5.36 13.68
C HIS A 178 12.32 6.13 13.84
N CYS A 179 12.29 7.41 13.47
CA CYS A 179 13.42 8.31 13.63
C CYS A 179 13.54 8.77 15.08
N ARG A 180 14.69 8.57 15.73
CA ARG A 180 15.00 9.14 17.06
C ARG A 180 15.18 10.65 17.00
N VAL A 181 15.72 11.15 15.89
CA VAL A 181 16.08 12.55 15.66
C VAL A 181 15.60 13.01 14.28
N ASN A 182 15.72 14.30 13.98
CA ASN A 182 15.59 14.77 12.60
C ASN A 182 16.75 14.22 11.77
N ILE A 183 16.45 13.64 10.61
CA ILE A 183 17.43 13.02 9.72
C ILE A 183 17.40 13.75 8.37
N PRO A 184 18.53 14.32 7.90
CA PRO A 184 18.57 14.96 6.59
C PRO A 184 18.42 13.94 5.46
N ALA A 185 18.14 14.44 4.25
CA ALA A 185 18.24 13.63 3.03
C ALA A 185 19.67 13.11 2.82
N GLU A 186 19.81 12.04 2.05
CA GLU A 186 21.11 11.48 1.65
C GLU A 186 21.96 10.98 2.85
N ARG A 187 21.30 10.62 3.96
CA ARG A 187 21.96 10.12 5.17
C ARG A 187 21.85 8.61 5.28
N GLU A 188 22.98 7.93 5.43
CA GLU A 188 23.00 6.52 5.84
C GLU A 188 22.41 6.39 7.25
N ILE A 189 21.38 5.57 7.39
CA ILE A 189 20.61 5.38 8.63
C ILE A 189 20.66 3.95 9.14
N MET A 190 21.06 3.00 8.30
CA MET A 190 21.13 1.59 8.63
C MET A 190 22.28 0.94 7.88
N ARG A 191 23.05 0.11 8.59
CA ARG A 191 24.12 -0.74 8.06
C ARG A 191 24.06 -2.10 8.73
N ILE A 192 23.81 -3.15 7.95
CA ILE A 192 23.71 -4.54 8.41
C ILE A 192 24.82 -5.37 7.73
N PRO A 193 25.88 -5.78 8.46
CA PRO A 193 26.97 -6.59 7.93
C PRO A 193 26.50 -7.90 7.26
N LYS A 194 27.21 -8.33 6.22
CA LYS A 194 26.90 -9.55 5.44
C LYS A 194 26.56 -10.78 6.29
N LYS A 195 27.27 -10.99 7.40
CA LYS A 195 27.08 -12.17 8.27
C LYS A 195 25.66 -12.30 8.83
N PHE A 196 24.91 -11.21 8.92
CA PHE A 196 23.53 -11.21 9.41
C PHE A 196 22.48 -11.49 8.33
N LEU A 197 22.87 -11.44 7.05
CA LEU A 197 21.95 -11.72 5.95
C LEU A 197 21.75 -13.24 5.84
N ILE A 198 20.51 -13.66 5.56
CA ILE A 198 20.21 -15.03 5.14
C ILE A 198 19.98 -15.02 3.64
N THR A 199 20.88 -15.64 2.89
CA THR A 199 20.95 -15.54 1.41
C THR A 199 20.53 -16.84 0.72
N VAL A 200 20.22 -16.76 -0.57
CA VAL A 200 19.98 -17.95 -1.41
C VAL A 200 21.19 -18.90 -1.40
N GLU A 201 22.41 -18.36 -1.37
CA GLU A 201 23.66 -19.12 -1.38
C GLU A 201 23.80 -19.98 -0.12
N MET A 202 23.40 -19.45 1.04
CA MET A 202 23.35 -20.24 2.27
C MET A 202 22.34 -21.39 2.16
N GLY A 203 21.17 -21.12 1.59
CA GLY A 203 20.17 -22.17 1.34
C GLY A 203 20.66 -23.24 0.38
N LYS A 204 21.32 -22.85 -0.72
CA LYS A 204 21.97 -23.77 -1.68
C LYS A 204 23.07 -24.61 -1.03
N ALA A 205 23.83 -24.02 -0.11
CA ALA A 205 24.93 -24.68 0.57
C ALA A 205 24.46 -25.65 1.67
N ALA A 206 23.25 -25.49 2.21
CA ALA A 206 22.69 -26.37 3.23
C ALA A 206 22.44 -27.80 2.72
N PRO A 207 22.39 -28.82 3.60
CA PRO A 207 22.25 -30.22 3.18
C PRO A 207 21.09 -30.49 2.20
N ILE A 208 19.87 -30.01 2.52
CA ILE A 208 18.70 -30.16 1.65
C ILE A 208 18.86 -29.35 0.37
N GLY A 209 19.36 -28.12 0.43
CA GLY A 209 19.58 -27.30 -0.76
C GLY A 209 20.59 -27.89 -1.74
N ARG A 210 21.64 -28.55 -1.26
CA ARG A 210 22.57 -29.27 -2.13
C ARG A 210 21.89 -30.44 -2.86
N LYS A 211 20.95 -31.12 -2.21
CA LYS A 211 20.13 -32.15 -2.86
C LYS A 211 19.20 -31.54 -3.91
N MET A 212 18.53 -30.43 -3.60
CA MET A 212 17.70 -29.71 -4.58
C MET A 212 18.51 -29.34 -5.84
N LEU A 213 19.75 -28.89 -5.66
CA LEU A 213 20.67 -28.61 -6.78
C LEU A 213 21.06 -29.88 -7.55
N SER A 214 21.43 -30.97 -6.87
CA SER A 214 21.87 -32.20 -7.53
C SER A 214 20.78 -32.87 -8.35
N TYR A 215 19.52 -32.74 -7.91
CA TYR A 215 18.35 -33.27 -8.61
C TYR A 215 17.70 -32.27 -9.57
N ASN A 216 18.26 -31.06 -9.71
CA ASN A 216 17.73 -29.97 -10.53
C ASN A 216 16.22 -29.74 -10.30
N VAL A 217 15.85 -29.61 -9.03
CA VAL A 217 14.45 -29.43 -8.59
C VAL A 217 13.83 -28.20 -9.26
N ASP A 218 12.73 -28.41 -9.97
CA ASP A 218 11.95 -27.36 -10.61
C ASP A 218 10.85 -26.86 -9.67
N VAL A 219 10.92 -25.58 -9.30
CA VAL A 219 10.05 -24.95 -8.30
C VAL A 219 9.68 -23.53 -8.73
N SER A 220 8.44 -23.13 -8.43
CA SER A 220 7.82 -21.91 -8.93
C SER A 220 8.47 -20.60 -8.44
N ALA A 221 9.15 -20.60 -7.29
CA ALA A 221 10.00 -19.48 -6.85
C ALA A 221 11.29 -20.00 -6.20
N THR A 222 12.22 -20.44 -7.04
CA THR A 222 13.47 -21.10 -6.67
C THR A 222 14.24 -20.41 -5.54
N LYS A 223 14.50 -19.11 -5.67
CA LYS A 223 15.25 -18.34 -4.65
C LYS A 223 14.55 -18.35 -3.29
N HIS A 224 13.23 -18.18 -3.29
CA HIS A 224 12.45 -18.18 -2.04
C HIS A 224 12.44 -19.57 -1.40
N CYS A 225 12.39 -20.64 -2.20
CA CYS A 225 12.42 -22.01 -1.69
C CYS A 225 13.73 -22.31 -0.96
N TYR A 226 14.89 -21.91 -1.52
CA TYR A 226 16.18 -22.08 -0.84
C TYR A 226 16.25 -21.36 0.51
N ILE A 227 15.79 -20.11 0.58
CA ILE A 227 15.76 -19.35 1.84
C ILE A 227 14.76 -19.98 2.82
N ALA A 228 13.57 -20.37 2.35
CA ALA A 228 12.54 -20.98 3.19
C ALA A 228 13.00 -22.29 3.82
N VAL A 229 13.59 -23.19 3.01
CA VAL A 229 14.15 -24.46 3.48
C VAL A 229 15.26 -24.23 4.49
N PHE A 230 16.20 -23.30 4.20
CA PHE A 230 17.27 -22.95 5.15
C PHE A 230 16.70 -22.48 6.48
N THR A 231 15.79 -21.51 6.44
CA THR A 231 15.21 -20.91 7.65
C THR A 231 14.43 -21.94 8.47
N LEU A 232 13.70 -22.85 7.85
CA LEU A 232 12.93 -23.89 8.55
C LEU A 232 13.82 -24.88 9.30
N VAL A 233 14.91 -25.30 8.67
CA VAL A 233 15.86 -26.24 9.30
C VAL A 233 16.65 -25.52 10.39
N ASP A 234 17.21 -24.35 10.08
CA ASP A 234 18.11 -23.64 10.99
C ASP A 234 17.39 -23.10 12.23
N ARG A 235 16.12 -22.68 12.10
CA ARG A 235 15.34 -22.18 13.26
C ARG A 235 15.06 -23.23 14.32
N LYS A 236 15.08 -24.53 13.99
CA LYS A 236 14.92 -25.61 14.97
C LYS A 236 16.16 -25.78 15.84
N ASN A 237 17.31 -25.34 15.37
CA ASN A 237 18.54 -25.37 16.15
C ASN A 237 18.57 -24.18 17.11
N MET A 238 18.26 -24.42 18.39
CA MET A 238 18.24 -23.36 19.41
C MET A 238 19.60 -22.68 19.67
N ALA A 239 20.70 -23.26 19.19
CA ALA A 239 22.03 -22.65 19.22
C ALA A 239 22.37 -21.89 17.93
N SER A 240 21.43 -21.75 16.97
CA SER A 240 21.67 -21.02 15.73
C SER A 240 22.04 -19.56 16.00
N PHE A 241 22.99 -19.07 15.21
CA PHE A 241 23.39 -17.66 15.20
C PHE A 241 22.21 -16.71 14.92
N TYR A 242 21.19 -17.17 14.18
CA TYR A 242 20.05 -16.36 13.74
C TYR A 242 18.84 -16.43 14.67
N GLN A 243 18.92 -17.12 15.82
CA GLN A 243 17.81 -17.24 16.77
C GLN A 243 17.16 -15.91 17.18
N PRO A 244 17.92 -14.84 17.48
CA PRO A 244 17.32 -13.54 17.80
C PRO A 244 16.43 -12.99 16.67
N TYR A 245 16.76 -13.29 15.41
CA TYR A 245 15.93 -12.93 14.27
C TYR A 245 14.71 -13.84 14.11
N TYR A 246 14.86 -15.15 14.29
CA TYR A 246 13.73 -16.07 14.18
C TYR A 246 12.65 -15.83 15.24
N ASN A 247 13.04 -15.45 16.46
CA ASN A 247 12.12 -15.20 17.56
C ASN A 247 11.17 -14.03 17.31
N ILE A 248 11.55 -13.08 16.45
CA ILE A 248 10.76 -11.86 16.16
C ILE A 248 9.95 -11.96 14.86
N LEU A 249 10.09 -13.04 14.10
CA LEU A 249 9.29 -13.26 12.91
C LEU A 249 7.83 -13.53 13.32
N PRO A 250 6.84 -13.05 12.55
CA PRO A 250 5.44 -13.35 12.82
C PRO A 250 5.21 -14.86 12.89
N THR A 251 4.55 -15.33 13.95
CA THR A 251 4.21 -16.74 14.12
C THR A 251 3.14 -17.21 13.16
N HIS A 252 2.23 -16.29 12.78
CA HIS A 252 1.14 -16.53 11.84
C HIS A 252 1.05 -15.39 10.81
N TYR A 253 0.42 -15.68 9.66
CA TYR A 253 0.17 -14.71 8.59
C TYR A 253 -1.32 -14.68 8.25
N ASP A 254 -2.17 -14.54 9.27
CA ASP A 254 -3.64 -14.58 9.13
C ASP A 254 -4.18 -13.48 8.20
N ASN A 255 -3.37 -12.47 7.92
CA ASN A 255 -3.68 -11.40 6.98
C ASN A 255 -3.40 -11.74 5.50
N MET A 256 -2.70 -12.83 5.23
CA MET A 256 -2.43 -13.29 3.87
C MET A 256 -3.50 -14.29 3.41
N PRO A 257 -4.19 -14.06 2.27
CA PRO A 257 -5.34 -14.88 1.87
C PRO A 257 -5.08 -16.36 1.59
N ILE A 258 -3.83 -16.73 1.41
CA ILE A 258 -3.42 -18.13 1.29
C ILE A 258 -3.63 -18.95 2.58
N PHE A 259 -3.81 -18.30 3.74
CA PHE A 259 -4.13 -18.97 5.00
C PHE A 259 -5.60 -18.81 5.39
N TRP A 260 -6.40 -18.15 4.55
CA TRP A 260 -7.82 -17.94 4.82
C TRP A 260 -8.64 -19.20 4.63
N ASN A 261 -9.70 -19.30 5.44
CA ASN A 261 -10.76 -20.29 5.31
C ASN A 261 -11.75 -19.90 4.19
N GLU A 262 -12.71 -20.78 3.89
CA GLU A 262 -13.70 -20.56 2.83
C GLU A 262 -14.60 -19.34 3.08
N GLU A 263 -14.94 -19.04 4.34
CA GLU A 263 -15.74 -17.87 4.70
C GLU A 263 -14.98 -16.57 4.35
N GLN A 264 -13.73 -16.47 4.76
CA GLN A 264 -12.88 -15.30 4.47
C GLN A 264 -12.59 -15.15 2.97
N LEU A 265 -12.40 -16.27 2.26
CA LEU A 265 -12.24 -16.25 0.81
C LEU A 265 -13.52 -15.78 0.11
N SER A 266 -14.70 -16.12 0.63
CA SER A 266 -15.98 -15.68 0.05
C SER A 266 -16.11 -14.14 -0.05
N TRP A 267 -15.40 -13.38 0.80
CA TRP A 267 -15.39 -11.92 0.74
C TRP A 267 -14.80 -11.37 -0.57
N LEU A 268 -13.99 -12.16 -1.28
CA LEU A 268 -13.38 -11.81 -2.57
C LEU A 268 -14.25 -12.20 -3.78
N GLU A 269 -15.55 -12.45 -3.57
CA GLU A 269 -16.48 -12.81 -4.63
C GLU A 269 -16.38 -11.88 -5.84
N GLY A 270 -16.30 -12.49 -7.03
CA GLY A 270 -16.14 -11.81 -8.31
C GLY A 270 -14.70 -11.45 -8.69
N SER A 271 -13.75 -11.41 -7.76
CA SER A 271 -12.35 -11.07 -8.05
C SER A 271 -11.56 -12.27 -8.61
N TYR A 272 -10.71 -12.00 -9.61
CA TYR A 272 -9.72 -12.98 -10.10
C TYR A 272 -8.67 -13.35 -9.02
N LEU A 273 -8.55 -12.55 -7.96
CA LEU A 273 -7.66 -12.85 -6.84
C LEU A 273 -7.95 -14.23 -6.22
N LEU A 274 -9.19 -14.71 -6.23
CA LEU A 274 -9.54 -16.06 -5.79
C LEU A 274 -8.77 -17.15 -6.55
N THR A 275 -8.71 -17.03 -7.89
CA THR A 275 -7.91 -17.92 -8.73
C THR A 275 -6.43 -17.82 -8.39
N GLN A 276 -5.91 -16.60 -8.21
CA GLN A 276 -4.50 -16.40 -7.86
C GLN A 276 -4.13 -17.00 -6.49
N ILE A 277 -5.03 -16.95 -5.51
CA ILE A 277 -4.85 -17.57 -4.20
C ILE A 277 -4.82 -19.09 -4.34
N SER A 278 -5.78 -19.67 -5.07
CA SER A 278 -5.84 -21.11 -5.33
C SER A 278 -4.58 -21.61 -6.03
N ASP A 279 -4.15 -20.92 -7.09
CA ASP A 279 -2.93 -21.26 -7.82
C ASP A 279 -1.69 -21.12 -6.95
N ARG A 280 -1.63 -20.09 -6.09
CA ARG A 280 -0.52 -19.93 -5.14
C ARG A 280 -0.46 -21.10 -4.15
N LYS A 281 -1.60 -21.51 -3.57
CA LYS A 281 -1.69 -22.68 -2.67
C LYS A 281 -1.19 -23.95 -3.37
N LYS A 282 -1.67 -24.22 -4.60
CA LYS A 282 -1.24 -25.37 -5.40
C LYS A 282 0.25 -25.34 -5.73
N ASN A 283 0.78 -24.19 -6.14
CA ASN A 283 2.19 -24.05 -6.47
C ASN A 283 3.10 -24.28 -5.25
N ILE A 284 2.71 -23.79 -4.07
CA ILE A 284 3.47 -24.05 -2.82
C ILE A 284 3.43 -25.54 -2.45
N ALA A 285 2.27 -26.19 -2.60
CA ALA A 285 2.15 -27.63 -2.35
C ALA A 285 3.02 -28.46 -3.33
N ALA A 286 2.98 -28.11 -4.62
CA ALA A 286 3.84 -28.73 -5.62
C ALA A 286 5.33 -28.50 -5.31
N ASP A 287 5.71 -27.26 -4.97
CA ASP A 287 7.10 -26.94 -4.58
C ASP A 287 7.56 -27.83 -3.41
N TYR A 288 6.71 -28.02 -2.39
CA TYR A 288 6.99 -28.85 -1.23
C TYR A 288 7.19 -30.32 -1.62
N GLU A 289 6.32 -30.88 -2.46
CA GLU A 289 6.43 -32.25 -2.96
C GLU A 289 7.67 -32.49 -3.81
N GLU A 290 8.05 -31.53 -4.67
CA GLU A 290 9.27 -31.58 -5.47
C GLU A 290 10.53 -31.61 -4.57
N ILE A 291 10.55 -30.78 -3.53
CA ILE A 291 11.66 -30.76 -2.56
C ILE A 291 11.75 -32.09 -1.83
N GLN A 292 10.62 -32.66 -1.39
CA GLN A 292 10.60 -33.97 -0.73
C GLN A 292 11.06 -35.11 -1.65
N ARG A 293 10.79 -35.02 -2.96
CA ARG A 293 11.29 -36.03 -3.92
C ARG A 293 12.81 -36.01 -4.03
N ALA A 294 13.44 -34.85 -3.97
CA ALA A 294 14.90 -34.72 -3.96
C ALA A 294 15.53 -34.99 -2.58
N ALA A 295 14.83 -34.63 -1.50
CA ALA A 295 15.28 -34.76 -0.11
C ALA A 295 14.14 -35.29 0.78
N PRO A 296 13.91 -36.62 0.82
CA PRO A 296 12.80 -37.21 1.56
C PRO A 296 12.80 -36.91 3.07
N GLU A 297 13.96 -36.61 3.65
CA GLU A 297 14.09 -36.18 5.05
C GLU A 297 13.46 -34.80 5.34
N PHE A 298 13.18 -33.98 4.31
CA PHE A 298 12.60 -32.66 4.52
C PHE A 298 11.21 -32.72 5.18
N LYS A 299 10.49 -33.83 5.02
CA LYS A 299 9.21 -34.07 5.71
C LYS A 299 9.33 -34.11 7.24
N ASP A 300 10.51 -34.48 7.74
CA ASP A 300 10.82 -34.53 9.16
C ASP A 300 11.25 -33.12 9.66
N GLU A 301 11.63 -32.24 8.73
CA GLU A 301 12.06 -30.87 8.99
C GLU A 301 10.93 -29.83 8.92
N ALA A 302 9.90 -30.04 8.11
CA ALA A 302 8.78 -29.12 8.06
C ALA A 302 7.53 -29.80 7.49
N THR A 303 6.37 -29.42 7.99
CA THR A 303 5.08 -29.70 7.38
C THR A 303 4.83 -28.77 6.19
N LEU A 304 3.81 -29.08 5.37
CA LEU A 304 3.36 -28.18 4.29
C LEU A 304 2.90 -26.82 4.82
N GLU A 305 2.30 -26.78 6.01
CA GLU A 305 1.86 -25.54 6.65
C GLU A 305 3.06 -24.67 7.05
N GLU A 306 4.06 -25.25 7.72
CA GLU A 306 5.30 -24.55 8.06
C GLU A 306 6.07 -24.10 6.80
N PHE A 307 6.08 -24.92 5.75
CA PHE A 307 6.65 -24.54 4.47
C PHE A 307 5.90 -23.38 3.82
N SER A 308 4.56 -23.40 3.85
CA SER A 308 3.73 -22.31 3.35
C SER A 308 3.99 -21.02 4.12
N TRP A 309 4.07 -21.10 5.46
CA TRP A 309 4.48 -19.98 6.32
C TRP A 309 5.85 -19.43 5.90
N ALA A 310 6.86 -20.28 5.74
CA ALA A 310 8.21 -19.86 5.40
C ALA A 310 8.30 -19.24 4.01
N ARG A 311 7.58 -19.81 3.02
CA ARG A 311 7.52 -19.28 1.64
C ARG A 311 6.99 -17.85 1.61
N MET A 312 6.09 -17.53 2.52
CA MET A 312 5.33 -16.28 2.54
C MET A 312 5.98 -15.24 3.45
N MET A 313 6.63 -15.70 4.52
CA MET A 313 7.64 -14.94 5.24
C MET A 313 8.73 -14.43 4.28
N VAL A 314 9.30 -15.30 3.46
CA VAL A 314 10.35 -14.88 2.50
C VAL A 314 9.78 -13.93 1.45
N ALA A 315 8.60 -14.23 0.88
CA ALA A 315 7.99 -13.41 -0.14
C ALA A 315 7.67 -11.97 0.31
N SER A 316 7.38 -11.78 1.60
CA SER A 316 7.03 -10.48 2.17
C SER A 316 8.24 -9.68 2.68
N ARG A 317 9.41 -10.30 2.84
CA ARG A 317 10.55 -9.73 3.57
C ARG A 317 11.88 -9.71 2.81
N ASN A 318 11.99 -10.38 1.67
CA ASN A 318 13.26 -10.47 0.96
C ASN A 318 13.66 -9.18 0.23
N PHE A 319 14.97 -8.96 0.15
CA PHE A 319 15.59 -7.90 -0.63
C PHE A 319 16.39 -8.51 -1.78
N GLY A 320 16.15 -8.04 -3.01
CA GLY A 320 16.96 -8.41 -4.18
C GLY A 320 18.24 -7.59 -4.21
N VAL A 321 19.38 -8.20 -3.89
CA VAL A 321 20.68 -7.52 -3.72
C VAL A 321 21.76 -8.14 -4.60
N LYS A 322 22.88 -7.43 -4.76
CA LYS A 322 24.09 -7.97 -5.40
C LYS A 322 25.19 -8.07 -4.35
N VAL A 323 25.52 -9.29 -3.92
CA VAL A 323 26.53 -9.57 -2.88
C VAL A 323 27.72 -10.24 -3.54
N ASP A 324 28.93 -9.69 -3.39
CA ASP A 324 30.15 -10.16 -4.07
C ASP A 324 29.94 -10.41 -5.58
N ASP A 325 29.33 -9.44 -6.25
CA ASP A 325 28.95 -9.50 -7.67
C ASP A 325 27.93 -10.58 -8.08
N VAL A 326 27.37 -11.34 -7.13
CA VAL A 326 26.30 -12.31 -7.37
C VAL A 326 24.95 -11.68 -7.08
N LYS A 327 24.04 -11.67 -8.07
CA LYS A 327 22.64 -11.29 -7.85
C LYS A 327 21.93 -12.37 -7.03
N THR A 328 21.48 -12.01 -5.83
CA THR A 328 20.82 -12.90 -4.90
C THR A 328 19.61 -12.23 -4.25
N ASP A 329 18.85 -13.00 -3.49
CA ASP A 329 17.83 -12.47 -2.59
C ASP A 329 18.27 -12.78 -1.16
N ALA A 330 17.95 -11.88 -0.23
CA ALA A 330 18.31 -12.07 1.17
C ALA A 330 17.21 -11.58 2.12
N LEU A 331 17.09 -12.27 3.26
CA LEU A 331 16.48 -11.67 4.45
C LEU A 331 17.52 -10.79 5.12
N VAL A 332 17.12 -9.56 5.44
CA VAL A 332 18.00 -8.57 6.08
C VAL A 332 17.34 -8.17 7.40
N PRO A 333 17.76 -8.75 8.53
CA PRO A 333 17.19 -8.43 9.83
C PRO A 333 17.21 -6.93 10.11
N TYR A 334 16.16 -6.43 10.76
CA TYR A 334 15.91 -5.01 11.07
C TYR A 334 15.49 -4.16 9.85
N ALA A 335 16.09 -4.38 8.68
CA ALA A 335 15.69 -3.70 7.45
C ALA A 335 14.28 -4.13 6.99
N ASP A 336 13.94 -5.41 7.15
CA ASP A 336 12.62 -5.99 6.85
C ASP A 336 11.50 -5.58 7.85
N MET A 337 11.77 -4.59 8.70
CA MET A 337 10.82 -4.00 9.64
C MET A 337 10.33 -2.61 9.19
N LEU A 338 10.90 -2.06 8.12
CA LEU A 338 10.42 -0.83 7.50
C LEU A 338 9.14 -1.12 6.73
N ASN A 339 8.05 -0.42 7.07
CA ASN A 339 6.76 -0.60 6.41
C ASN A 339 6.72 0.04 5.02
N HIS A 340 5.71 -0.36 4.23
CA HIS A 340 5.48 0.19 2.90
C HIS A 340 4.93 1.62 2.95
N TYR A 341 5.52 2.50 2.14
CA TYR A 341 4.92 3.76 1.75
C TYR A 341 5.37 4.18 0.34
N ARG A 342 4.51 4.93 -0.34
CA ARG A 342 4.87 5.66 -1.55
C ARG A 342 4.42 7.11 -1.44
N PRO A 343 5.24 8.09 -1.88
CA PRO A 343 6.55 7.94 -2.53
C PRO A 343 7.65 7.39 -1.60
N ARG A 344 8.62 6.67 -2.18
CA ARG A 344 9.72 6.05 -1.40
C ARG A 344 10.48 7.10 -0.58
N GLU A 345 10.77 6.79 0.67
CA GLU A 345 11.53 7.67 1.58
C GLU A 345 12.99 7.25 1.72
N THR A 346 13.29 6.01 1.35
CA THR A 346 14.59 5.37 1.49
C THR A 346 15.02 4.72 0.19
N ARG A 347 16.33 4.50 0.07
CA ARG A 347 16.96 3.61 -0.90
C ARG A 347 17.92 2.70 -0.17
N TRP A 348 18.12 1.52 -0.70
CA TRP A 348 19.03 0.53 -0.12
C TRP A 348 19.90 -0.11 -1.19
N THR A 349 21.04 -0.62 -0.74
CA THR A 349 22.00 -1.36 -1.56
C THR A 349 22.84 -2.27 -0.68
N TYR A 350 23.53 -3.23 -1.29
CA TYR A 350 24.66 -3.89 -0.65
C TYR A 350 25.95 -3.18 -1.07
N ASP A 351 26.63 -2.55 -0.12
CA ASP A 351 27.91 -1.87 -0.34
C ASP A 351 29.06 -2.87 -0.17
N GLN A 352 29.74 -3.17 -1.28
CA GLN A 352 30.86 -4.11 -1.31
C GLN A 352 32.06 -3.62 -0.50
N SER A 353 32.30 -2.30 -0.49
CA SER A 353 33.44 -1.72 0.24
C SER A 353 33.25 -1.80 1.75
N LEU A 354 31.99 -1.74 2.20
CA LEU A 354 31.62 -1.87 3.60
C LEU A 354 31.31 -3.32 4.02
N GLY A 355 31.14 -4.24 3.05
CA GLY A 355 30.71 -5.61 3.30
C GLY A 355 29.34 -5.69 3.99
N ALA A 356 28.43 -4.78 3.66
CA ALA A 356 27.18 -4.59 4.39
C ALA A 356 26.01 -4.14 3.51
N PHE A 357 24.80 -4.53 3.90
CA PHE A 357 23.58 -3.92 3.42
C PHE A 357 23.39 -2.55 4.07
N THR A 358 23.02 -1.54 3.29
CA THR A 358 22.85 -0.16 3.76
C THR A 358 21.51 0.41 3.34
N ILE A 359 20.91 1.25 4.20
CA ILE A 359 19.74 2.08 3.88
C ILE A 359 20.12 3.54 4.03
N THR A 360 19.75 4.36 3.04
CA THR A 360 19.97 5.81 2.99
C THR A 360 18.63 6.53 2.78
N THR A 361 18.43 7.65 3.46
CA THR A 361 17.25 8.52 3.27
C THR A 361 17.30 9.24 1.91
N ILE A 362 16.15 9.44 1.29
CA ILE A 362 16.00 10.22 0.04
C ILE A 362 15.51 11.64 0.34
N LYS A 363 14.81 11.83 1.46
CA LYS A 363 14.27 13.11 1.90
C LYS A 363 14.53 13.32 3.38
N GLU A 364 14.31 14.54 3.85
CA GLU A 364 14.34 14.85 5.28
C GLU A 364 13.20 14.13 6.02
N LEU A 365 13.52 13.57 7.19
CA LEU A 365 12.58 12.87 8.07
C LEU A 365 12.61 13.51 9.46
N ARG A 366 11.44 13.63 10.09
CA ARG A 366 11.31 14.28 11.40
C ARG A 366 11.50 13.28 12.55
N ALA A 367 11.98 13.77 13.68
CA ALA A 367 12.01 13.00 14.92
C ALA A 367 10.61 12.45 15.26
N GLY A 368 10.55 11.19 15.69
CA GLY A 368 9.32 10.45 15.99
C GLY A 368 8.57 9.90 14.77
N GLN A 369 8.87 10.38 13.55
CA GLN A 369 8.23 9.90 12.32
C GLN A 369 8.62 8.44 12.05
N GLN A 370 7.64 7.63 11.65
CA GLN A 370 7.91 6.30 11.09
C GLN A 370 8.67 6.45 9.77
N ILE A 371 9.69 5.63 9.59
CA ILE A 371 10.41 5.54 8.33
C ILE A 371 9.86 4.40 7.49
N TYR A 372 9.66 4.69 6.21
CA TYR A 372 9.10 3.73 5.28
C TYR A 372 10.07 3.38 4.15
N ASP A 373 9.97 2.14 3.68
CA ASP A 373 10.52 1.71 2.40
C ASP A 373 9.40 1.58 1.37
N SER A 374 9.76 1.43 0.09
CA SER A 374 8.82 1.07 -0.95
C SER A 374 9.03 -0.36 -1.39
N TYR A 375 8.04 -1.21 -1.11
CA TYR A 375 7.96 -2.58 -1.65
C TYR A 375 7.70 -2.62 -3.17
N GLY A 376 7.81 -1.47 -3.87
CA GLY A 376 7.62 -1.31 -5.30
C GLY A 376 6.22 -0.84 -5.72
N LYS A 377 6.06 -0.62 -7.02
CA LYS A 377 4.77 -0.29 -7.65
C LYS A 377 3.98 -1.59 -7.91
N LYS A 378 2.85 -1.79 -7.22
CA LYS A 378 2.03 -3.01 -7.29
C LYS A 378 0.54 -2.67 -7.13
N CYS A 379 -0.33 -3.46 -7.74
CA CYS A 379 -1.77 -3.43 -7.46
C CYS A 379 -2.08 -3.97 -6.06
N ASN A 380 -3.25 -3.60 -5.52
CA ASN A 380 -3.68 -4.07 -4.20
C ASN A 380 -3.85 -5.60 -4.13
N SER A 381 -4.27 -6.27 -5.22
CA SER A 381 -4.35 -7.73 -5.25
C SER A 381 -2.96 -8.38 -5.02
N ARG A 382 -1.87 -7.74 -5.47
CA ARG A 382 -0.49 -8.19 -5.19
C ARG A 382 -0.02 -7.83 -3.79
N PHE A 383 -0.41 -6.67 -3.25
CA PHE A 383 -0.09 -6.33 -1.86
C PHE A 383 -0.78 -7.30 -0.89
N LEU A 384 -2.07 -7.56 -1.09
CA LEU A 384 -2.83 -8.45 -0.23
C LEU A 384 -2.30 -9.89 -0.30
N LEU A 385 -2.08 -10.40 -1.52
CA LEU A 385 -1.61 -11.78 -1.71
C LEU A 385 -0.22 -12.05 -1.11
N ASN A 386 0.72 -11.11 -1.24
CA ASN A 386 2.13 -11.36 -0.89
C ASN A 386 2.58 -10.68 0.41
N TYR A 387 1.85 -9.69 0.90
CA TYR A 387 2.22 -8.91 2.09
C TYR A 387 1.09 -8.80 3.12
N GLY A 388 -0.14 -9.22 2.78
CA GLY A 388 -1.27 -9.24 3.71
C GLY A 388 -1.85 -7.87 4.06
N PHE A 389 -1.75 -6.90 3.17
CA PHE A 389 -2.40 -5.59 3.33
C PHE A 389 -2.82 -5.00 1.98
N ALA A 390 -3.72 -4.01 1.99
CA ALA A 390 -4.05 -3.21 0.82
C ALA A 390 -3.80 -1.72 1.08
N VAL A 391 -3.48 -0.96 0.03
CA VAL A 391 -3.23 0.48 0.11
C VAL A 391 -4.49 1.22 -0.33
N GLU A 392 -5.13 1.96 0.59
CA GLU A 392 -6.39 2.67 0.30
C GLU A 392 -6.28 3.66 -0.84
N ASN A 393 -5.22 4.49 -0.84
CA ASN A 393 -4.92 5.40 -1.94
C ASN A 393 -3.67 4.92 -2.70
N ASN A 394 -3.79 3.84 -3.45
CA ASN A 394 -2.69 3.25 -4.22
C ASN A 394 -2.44 4.01 -5.53
N ARG A 395 -2.13 5.30 -5.40
CA ARG A 395 -1.83 6.21 -6.49
C ARG A 395 -0.43 6.78 -6.35
N ASP A 396 0.25 7.01 -7.47
CA ASP A 396 1.51 7.75 -7.46
C ASP A 396 1.28 9.28 -7.41
N PRO A 397 2.33 10.09 -7.25
CA PRO A 397 2.20 11.55 -7.23
C PRO A 397 1.52 12.14 -8.47
N GLU A 398 1.61 11.46 -9.61
CA GLU A 398 0.95 11.82 -10.87
C GLU A 398 -0.54 11.42 -10.89
N GLY A 399 -1.03 10.75 -9.84
CA GLY A 399 -2.43 10.36 -9.64
C GLY A 399 -2.80 9.01 -10.24
N GLN A 400 -1.82 8.26 -10.77
CA GLN A 400 -2.06 7.01 -11.50
C GLN A 400 -2.38 5.87 -10.54
N CYS A 401 -3.51 5.21 -10.75
CA CYS A 401 -3.91 4.06 -9.94
C CYS A 401 -3.17 2.81 -10.41
N HIS A 402 -2.54 2.10 -9.48
CA HIS A 402 -1.82 0.86 -9.78
C HIS A 402 -2.69 -0.40 -9.71
N ASN A 403 -3.98 -0.26 -9.41
CA ASN A 403 -4.89 -1.42 -9.43
C ASN A 403 -5.11 -1.90 -10.86
N GLU A 404 -5.28 -3.21 -10.98
CA GLU A 404 -5.36 -3.93 -12.25
C GLU A 404 -6.47 -4.97 -12.17
N VAL A 405 -7.10 -5.24 -13.30
CA VAL A 405 -8.05 -6.34 -13.46
C VAL A 405 -7.49 -7.28 -14.51
N ARG A 406 -7.56 -8.59 -14.25
CA ARG A 406 -7.17 -9.59 -15.26
C ARG A 406 -8.35 -9.95 -16.15
N GLN A 407 -8.12 -9.93 -17.45
CA GLN A 407 -9.10 -10.30 -18.47
C GLN A 407 -8.54 -11.35 -19.42
N LEU A 408 -9.43 -12.21 -19.92
CA LEU A 408 -9.13 -13.15 -20.99
C LEU A 408 -9.62 -12.56 -22.32
N PHE A 409 -8.70 -12.32 -23.23
CA PHE A 409 -9.00 -11.84 -24.58
C PHE A 409 -8.91 -13.04 -25.53
N VAL A 410 -9.96 -13.28 -26.32
CA VAL A 410 -10.06 -14.48 -27.15
C VAL A 410 -10.42 -14.09 -28.58
N MET A 411 -9.74 -14.70 -29.55
CA MET A 411 -10.10 -14.58 -30.96
C MET A 411 -11.47 -15.23 -31.21
N ARG A 412 -12.28 -14.62 -32.09
CA ARG A 412 -13.55 -15.21 -32.48
C ARG A 412 -13.32 -16.56 -33.19
N PRO A 413 -14.19 -17.56 -33.00
CA PRO A 413 -14.00 -18.87 -33.59
C PRO A 413 -14.23 -18.84 -35.12
N PRO A 414 -13.70 -19.82 -35.87
CA PRO A 414 -13.67 -19.78 -37.35
C PRO A 414 -15.05 -19.73 -37.99
N GLU A 415 -16.11 -20.17 -37.30
CA GLU A 415 -17.49 -20.11 -37.78
C GLU A 415 -18.03 -18.68 -37.83
N VAL A 416 -17.46 -17.78 -37.03
CA VAL A 416 -17.88 -16.37 -36.91
C VAL A 416 -16.89 -15.44 -37.61
N ASP A 417 -15.60 -15.78 -37.59
CA ASP A 417 -14.55 -14.93 -38.09
C ASP A 417 -14.10 -15.31 -39.51
N ARG A 418 -14.58 -14.56 -40.50
CA ARG A 418 -14.22 -14.74 -41.92
C ARG A 418 -12.73 -14.63 -42.22
N TYR A 419 -11.93 -14.00 -41.34
CA TYR A 419 -10.47 -13.87 -41.52
C TYR A 419 -9.68 -14.72 -40.52
N TYR A 420 -10.31 -15.71 -39.88
CA TYR A 420 -9.67 -16.58 -38.88
C TYR A 420 -8.37 -17.20 -39.39
N ALA A 421 -8.40 -17.79 -40.59
CA ALA A 421 -7.22 -18.44 -41.17
C ALA A 421 -6.06 -17.45 -41.40
N SER A 422 -6.35 -16.24 -41.87
CA SER A 422 -5.34 -15.19 -42.04
C SER A 422 -4.74 -14.76 -40.70
N ARG A 423 -5.56 -14.63 -39.66
CA ARG A 423 -5.09 -14.30 -38.31
C ARG A 423 -4.24 -15.41 -37.71
N VAL A 424 -4.66 -16.66 -37.80
CA VAL A 424 -3.85 -17.81 -37.36
C VAL A 424 -2.51 -17.85 -38.10
N GLY A 425 -2.50 -17.56 -39.40
CA GLY A 425 -1.25 -17.46 -40.16
C GLY A 425 -0.30 -16.36 -39.66
N LEU A 426 -0.84 -15.23 -39.19
CA LEU A 426 -0.05 -14.15 -38.58
C LEU A 426 0.41 -14.47 -37.16
N LEU A 427 -0.29 -15.33 -36.43
CA LEU A 427 0.11 -15.77 -35.08
C LEU A 427 1.32 -16.70 -35.10
N ASP A 428 1.68 -17.31 -36.23
CA ASP A 428 2.87 -18.16 -36.38
C ASP A 428 3.09 -19.17 -35.23
N GLY A 429 2.04 -19.94 -34.91
CA GLY A 429 2.04 -20.90 -33.79
C GLY A 429 1.64 -20.31 -32.43
N GLY A 430 1.49 -18.99 -32.34
CA GLY A 430 1.10 -18.29 -31.13
C GLY A 430 -0.37 -18.45 -30.73
N SER A 431 -0.65 -18.10 -29.47
CA SER A 431 -1.95 -18.32 -28.84
C SER A 431 -3.08 -17.47 -29.43
N THR A 432 -4.24 -18.11 -29.62
CA THR A 432 -5.52 -17.47 -30.02
C THR A 432 -6.23 -16.79 -28.84
N GLU A 433 -5.71 -16.94 -27.63
CA GLU A 433 -6.19 -16.29 -26.42
C GLU A 433 -5.04 -15.70 -25.59
N ARG A 434 -5.30 -14.61 -24.88
CA ARG A 434 -4.32 -13.96 -24.00
C ARG A 434 -4.95 -13.54 -22.68
N SER A 435 -4.36 -13.97 -21.57
CA SER A 435 -4.75 -13.54 -20.22
C SER A 435 -3.88 -12.37 -19.77
N ILE A 436 -4.44 -11.17 -19.78
CA ILE A 436 -3.69 -9.92 -19.58
C ILE A 436 -4.25 -9.15 -18.38
N ARG A 437 -3.36 -8.57 -17.57
CA ARG A 437 -3.74 -7.61 -16.51
C ARG A 437 -3.77 -6.21 -17.09
N VAL A 438 -4.91 -5.54 -16.99
CA VAL A 438 -5.09 -4.17 -17.49
C VAL A 438 -5.34 -3.24 -16.32
N GLY A 439 -4.59 -2.14 -16.28
CA GLY A 439 -4.79 -1.04 -15.33
C GLY A 439 -5.61 0.08 -15.94
N SER A 440 -5.76 1.20 -15.22
CA SER A 440 -6.48 2.40 -15.71
C SER A 440 -5.60 3.40 -16.49
N TRP A 441 -4.48 2.91 -17.03
CA TRP A 441 -3.50 3.72 -17.75
C TRP A 441 -3.19 3.10 -19.11
N TYR A 442 -3.44 3.85 -20.18
CA TYR A 442 -3.32 3.37 -21.56
C TYR A 442 -1.89 3.02 -22.00
N ASP A 443 -0.90 3.83 -21.65
CA ASP A 443 0.48 3.64 -22.12
C ASP A 443 1.27 2.55 -21.37
N HIS A 444 0.66 1.94 -20.34
CA HIS A 444 1.26 0.85 -19.61
C HIS A 444 1.45 -0.37 -20.51
N LYS A 445 2.61 -1.03 -20.44
CA LYS A 445 3.00 -2.18 -21.30
C LYS A 445 1.88 -3.22 -21.44
N SER A 446 1.26 -3.64 -20.34
CA SER A 446 0.21 -4.65 -20.36
C SER A 446 -1.12 -4.14 -20.94
N THR A 447 -1.42 -2.85 -20.78
CA THR A 447 -2.59 -2.24 -21.43
C THR A 447 -2.36 -2.15 -22.93
N LEU A 448 -1.16 -1.73 -23.36
CA LEU A 448 -0.78 -1.70 -24.77
C LEU A 448 -0.82 -3.09 -25.41
N GLU A 449 -0.42 -4.14 -24.68
CA GLU A 449 -0.57 -5.53 -25.11
C GLU A 449 -2.04 -5.88 -25.40
N ALA A 450 -2.94 -5.58 -24.45
CA ALA A 450 -4.36 -5.86 -24.59
C ALA A 450 -4.99 -5.10 -25.77
N PHE A 451 -4.71 -3.80 -25.91
CA PHE A 451 -5.21 -3.01 -27.05
C PHE A 451 -4.62 -3.49 -28.38
N SER A 452 -3.35 -3.90 -28.41
CA SER A 452 -2.73 -4.42 -29.62
C SER A 452 -3.37 -5.74 -30.06
N PHE A 453 -3.60 -6.65 -29.11
CA PHE A 453 -4.28 -7.90 -29.40
C PHE A 453 -5.72 -7.67 -29.87
N LEU A 454 -6.45 -6.73 -29.25
CA LEU A 454 -7.78 -6.33 -29.69
C LEU A 454 -7.76 -5.74 -31.12
N ARG A 455 -6.83 -4.84 -31.43
CA ARG A 455 -6.68 -4.26 -32.77
C ARG A 455 -6.44 -5.35 -33.82
N PHE A 456 -5.62 -6.34 -33.48
CA PHE A 456 -5.36 -7.51 -34.33
C PHE A 456 -6.62 -8.37 -34.57
N ILE A 457 -7.35 -8.78 -33.51
CA ILE A 457 -8.54 -9.64 -33.69
C ILE A 457 -9.70 -8.94 -34.40
N TYR A 458 -9.70 -7.60 -34.44
CA TYR A 458 -10.68 -6.79 -35.16
C TYR A 458 -10.18 -6.24 -36.50
N ALA A 459 -8.91 -6.44 -36.87
CA ALA A 459 -8.37 -5.95 -38.14
C ALA A 459 -9.06 -6.62 -39.33
N GLU A 460 -9.55 -5.85 -40.30
CA GLU A 460 -10.15 -6.39 -41.52
C GLU A 460 -9.10 -6.70 -42.61
N ALA A 461 -9.52 -7.15 -43.80
CA ALA A 461 -8.63 -7.66 -44.85
C ALA A 461 -7.42 -6.74 -45.17
N GLU A 462 -7.67 -5.46 -45.50
CA GLU A 462 -6.60 -4.51 -45.84
C GLU A 462 -5.71 -4.18 -44.63
N GLU A 463 -6.29 -4.18 -43.43
CA GLU A 463 -5.59 -3.91 -42.19
C GLU A 463 -4.65 -5.07 -41.83
N LEU A 464 -5.10 -6.32 -42.00
CA LEU A 464 -4.29 -7.52 -41.75
C LEU A 464 -3.05 -7.60 -42.66
N MET A 465 -3.14 -7.11 -43.90
CA MET A 465 -2.02 -7.15 -44.86
C MET A 465 -0.82 -6.28 -44.45
N VAL A 466 -1.02 -5.31 -43.56
CA VAL A 466 0.03 -4.39 -43.10
C VAL A 466 0.46 -4.66 -41.66
N LEU A 467 -0.12 -5.67 -41.01
CA LEU A 467 0.29 -6.07 -39.66
C LEU A 467 1.55 -6.95 -39.71
N PRO A 468 2.43 -6.84 -38.69
CA PRO A 468 3.56 -7.75 -38.56
C PRO A 468 3.07 -9.17 -38.24
N GLN A 469 3.94 -10.16 -38.47
CA GLN A 469 3.76 -11.46 -37.83
C GLN A 469 3.88 -11.29 -36.31
N ILE A 470 2.96 -11.91 -35.59
CA ILE A 470 2.80 -11.82 -34.13
C ILE A 470 2.95 -13.21 -33.49
N GLY A 471 4.07 -13.86 -33.82
CA GLY A 471 4.54 -15.12 -33.23
C GLY A 471 4.68 -15.08 -31.71
N ASP A 472 5.04 -16.22 -31.12
CA ASP A 472 5.26 -16.34 -29.67
C ASP A 472 6.36 -15.38 -29.15
N ASP A 473 7.40 -15.14 -29.95
CA ASP A 473 8.49 -14.21 -29.62
C ASP A 473 8.10 -12.73 -29.81
N TYR A 474 6.93 -12.44 -30.38
CA TYR A 474 6.48 -11.06 -30.62
C TYR A 474 5.81 -10.50 -29.37
N GLU A 475 6.56 -9.73 -28.58
CA GLU A 475 6.03 -9.04 -27.41
C GLU A 475 5.17 -7.82 -27.80
N LEU A 476 3.85 -8.02 -27.88
CA LEU A 476 2.87 -6.96 -28.21
C LEU A 476 2.90 -5.77 -27.24
N GLY A 477 3.34 -5.97 -26.00
CA GLY A 477 3.53 -4.87 -25.04
C GLY A 477 4.72 -3.97 -25.37
N ASP A 478 5.80 -4.54 -25.92
CA ASP A 478 7.01 -3.79 -26.30
C ASP A 478 6.94 -3.25 -27.73
N ASN A 479 6.21 -3.95 -28.60
CA ASN A 479 6.01 -3.60 -30.00
C ASN A 479 4.51 -3.47 -30.33
N PRO A 480 3.82 -2.46 -29.77
CA PRO A 480 2.38 -2.36 -29.85
C PRO A 480 1.89 -2.10 -31.28
N ILE A 481 0.79 -2.77 -31.65
CA ILE A 481 0.05 -2.49 -32.88
C ILE A 481 -0.58 -1.11 -32.73
N LYS A 482 -0.12 -0.16 -33.54
CA LYS A 482 -0.63 1.22 -33.53
C LYS A 482 -2.11 1.27 -33.93
N PRO A 483 -2.87 2.28 -33.49
CA PRO A 483 -4.26 2.46 -33.91
C PRO A 483 -4.40 2.50 -35.44
N ILE A 484 -5.24 1.60 -35.97
CA ILE A 484 -5.33 1.30 -37.40
C ILE A 484 -6.32 2.25 -38.10
N SER A 485 -7.60 2.14 -37.75
CA SER A 485 -8.71 2.93 -38.30
C SER A 485 -9.71 3.31 -37.20
N CYS A 486 -10.59 4.29 -37.47
CA CYS A 486 -11.64 4.65 -36.52
C CYS A 486 -12.58 3.46 -36.23
N GLU A 487 -12.90 2.65 -37.24
CA GLU A 487 -13.83 1.52 -37.08
C GLU A 487 -13.21 0.40 -36.25
N ASN A 488 -11.95 0.04 -36.53
CA ASN A 488 -11.20 -0.91 -35.73
C ASN A 488 -11.13 -0.46 -34.26
N GLU A 489 -10.80 0.80 -34.00
CA GLU A 489 -10.67 1.32 -32.63
C GLU A 489 -12.03 1.39 -31.89
N ILE A 490 -13.13 1.61 -32.60
CA ILE A 490 -14.49 1.52 -32.01
C ILE A 490 -14.73 0.09 -31.52
N GLN A 491 -14.45 -0.93 -32.35
CA GLN A 491 -14.62 -2.33 -31.98
C GLN A 491 -13.75 -2.73 -30.78
N VAL A 492 -12.51 -2.25 -30.73
CA VAL A 492 -11.58 -2.43 -29.60
C VAL A 492 -12.18 -1.87 -28.31
N LEU A 493 -12.67 -0.63 -28.33
CA LEU A 493 -13.27 0.02 -27.17
C LEU A 493 -14.58 -0.65 -26.72
N GLU A 494 -15.42 -1.06 -27.68
CA GLU A 494 -16.66 -1.79 -27.40
C GLU A 494 -16.36 -3.15 -26.75
N HIS A 495 -15.37 -3.89 -27.24
CA HIS A 495 -14.96 -5.16 -26.64
C HIS A 495 -14.41 -4.97 -25.23
N MET A 496 -13.50 -4.02 -25.04
CA MET A 496 -12.92 -3.74 -23.72
C MET A 496 -14.01 -3.34 -22.71
N ALA A 497 -14.90 -2.41 -23.09
CA ALA A 497 -15.99 -1.98 -22.21
C ALA A 497 -16.99 -3.10 -21.92
N ARG A 498 -17.22 -4.03 -22.85
CA ARG A 498 -18.05 -5.22 -22.62
C ARG A 498 -17.43 -6.13 -21.57
N LEU A 499 -16.15 -6.50 -21.70
CA LEU A 499 -15.46 -7.32 -20.69
C LEU A 499 -15.45 -6.68 -19.31
N MET A 500 -15.26 -5.36 -19.25
CA MET A 500 -15.25 -4.62 -17.99
C MET A 500 -16.63 -4.54 -17.35
N ARG A 501 -17.69 -4.43 -18.16
CA ARG A 501 -19.08 -4.50 -17.65
C ARG A 501 -19.40 -5.89 -17.12
N GLU A 502 -18.98 -6.94 -17.82
CA GLU A 502 -19.15 -8.33 -17.39
C GLU A 502 -18.41 -8.60 -16.09
N GLN A 503 -17.17 -8.11 -15.95
CA GLN A 503 -16.40 -8.22 -14.71
C GLN A 503 -17.03 -7.40 -13.57
N TYR A 504 -17.45 -6.16 -13.83
CA TYR A 504 -18.11 -5.31 -12.83
C TYR A 504 -19.38 -5.98 -12.26
N ALA A 505 -20.15 -6.66 -13.12
CA ALA A 505 -21.37 -7.36 -12.72
C ALA A 505 -21.13 -8.62 -11.86
N ARG A 506 -19.87 -9.08 -11.73
CA ARG A 506 -19.51 -10.21 -10.85
C ARG A 506 -19.32 -9.81 -9.39
N TYR A 507 -19.12 -8.53 -9.11
CA TYR A 507 -18.95 -8.07 -7.73
C TYR A 507 -20.32 -7.95 -7.05
N PRO A 508 -20.46 -8.41 -5.80
CA PRO A 508 -21.73 -8.37 -5.08
C PRO A 508 -22.16 -6.94 -4.67
N THR A 509 -21.21 -6.01 -4.62
CA THR A 509 -21.40 -4.61 -4.22
C THR A 509 -20.98 -3.65 -5.32
N THR A 510 -21.57 -2.46 -5.31
CA THR A 510 -21.18 -1.31 -6.13
C THR A 510 -19.91 -0.64 -5.58
N ILE A 511 -19.34 0.30 -6.35
CA ILE A 511 -18.20 1.09 -5.87
C ILE A 511 -18.63 2.09 -4.79
N GLU A 512 -19.85 2.62 -4.88
CA GLU A 512 -20.42 3.55 -3.90
C GLU A 512 -20.67 2.88 -2.56
N GLU A 513 -21.17 1.65 -2.56
CA GLU A 513 -21.34 0.85 -1.33
C GLU A 513 -20.01 0.55 -0.65
N ASP A 514 -18.99 0.10 -1.41
CA ASP A 514 -17.65 -0.12 -0.86
C ASP A 514 -17.08 1.15 -0.24
N GLN A 515 -17.25 2.30 -0.90
CA GLN A 515 -16.78 3.57 -0.38
C GLN A 515 -17.53 3.96 0.91
N ALA A 516 -18.85 3.79 0.94
CA ALA A 516 -19.65 4.04 2.13
C ALA A 516 -19.23 3.15 3.31
N THR A 517 -18.93 1.87 3.07
CA THR A 517 -18.42 0.95 4.10
C THR A 517 -17.02 1.33 4.58
N LEU A 518 -16.14 1.80 3.69
CA LEU A 518 -14.81 2.27 4.10
C LEU A 518 -14.88 3.55 4.93
N ASP A 519 -15.81 4.44 4.61
CA ASP A 519 -16.02 5.73 5.29
C ASP A 519 -16.78 5.59 6.62
N SER A 520 -17.64 4.57 6.77
CA SER A 520 -18.38 4.31 8.00
C SER A 520 -17.46 3.96 9.18
N GLY A 521 -16.26 3.44 8.89
CA GLY A 521 -15.34 2.94 9.89
C GLY A 521 -15.82 1.64 10.55
N GLU A 522 -16.77 0.93 9.93
CA GLU A 522 -17.32 -0.34 10.42
C GLU A 522 -16.23 -1.39 10.65
N PHE A 523 -15.25 -1.46 9.74
CA PHE A 523 -14.11 -2.37 9.84
C PHE A 523 -12.85 -1.64 10.31
N GLU A 524 -12.20 -2.22 11.33
CA GLU A 524 -10.94 -1.72 11.86
C GLU A 524 -9.88 -1.53 10.77
N PRO A 525 -9.04 -0.48 10.86
CA PRO A 525 -7.92 -0.28 9.95
C PRO A 525 -7.06 -1.54 9.83
N PHE A 526 -6.64 -1.86 8.60
CA PHE A 526 -5.81 -3.03 8.26
C PHE A 526 -6.44 -4.41 8.50
N SER A 527 -7.70 -4.49 8.95
CA SER A 527 -8.41 -5.78 9.02
C SER A 527 -8.52 -6.45 7.65
N ASN A 528 -8.60 -7.77 7.64
CA ASN A 528 -8.73 -8.55 6.40
C ASN A 528 -9.94 -8.11 5.57
N HIS A 529 -11.07 -7.89 6.24
CA HIS A 529 -12.30 -7.46 5.59
C HIS A 529 -12.16 -6.08 4.95
N ARG A 530 -11.56 -5.11 5.66
CA ARG A 530 -11.25 -3.80 5.10
C ARG A 530 -10.30 -3.90 3.90
N ASN A 531 -9.24 -4.71 4.01
CA ASN A 531 -8.29 -4.93 2.91
C ASN A 531 -8.99 -5.49 1.65
N VAL A 532 -9.94 -6.41 1.83
CA VAL A 532 -10.75 -6.96 0.74
C VAL A 532 -11.55 -5.86 0.06
N ILE A 533 -12.29 -5.04 0.82
CA ILE A 533 -13.08 -3.94 0.25
C ILE A 533 -12.18 -2.97 -0.54
N VAL A 534 -10.99 -2.64 -0.02
CA VAL A 534 -10.02 -1.80 -0.73
C VAL A 534 -9.53 -2.41 -2.05
N VAL A 535 -9.35 -3.74 -2.10
CA VAL A 535 -9.02 -4.46 -3.35
C VAL A 535 -10.18 -4.37 -4.34
N LEU A 536 -11.39 -4.76 -3.91
CA LEU A 536 -12.56 -4.83 -4.79
C LEU A 536 -12.96 -3.46 -5.33
N ARG A 537 -12.94 -2.41 -4.49
CA ARG A 537 -13.16 -1.02 -4.93
C ARG A 537 -12.15 -0.64 -6.01
N GLY A 538 -10.88 -0.97 -5.81
CA GLY A 538 -9.81 -0.70 -6.78
C GLY A 538 -9.98 -1.41 -8.11
N GLU A 539 -10.46 -2.66 -8.12
CA GLU A 539 -10.79 -3.39 -9.34
C GLU A 539 -12.01 -2.79 -10.06
N LYS A 540 -13.03 -2.38 -9.30
CA LYS A 540 -14.22 -1.68 -9.82
C LYS A 540 -13.86 -0.33 -10.46
N GLU A 541 -12.94 0.43 -9.88
CA GLU A 541 -12.41 1.67 -10.47
C GLU A 541 -11.83 1.44 -11.87
N VAL A 542 -11.09 0.35 -12.07
CA VAL A 542 -10.51 -0.01 -13.38
C VAL A 542 -11.61 -0.38 -14.39
N CYS A 543 -12.62 -1.14 -13.95
CA CYS A 543 -13.74 -1.51 -14.81
C CYS A 543 -14.51 -0.27 -15.30
N LEU A 544 -14.86 0.63 -14.36
CA LEU A 544 -15.57 1.87 -14.65
C LEU A 544 -14.76 2.81 -15.54
N HIS A 545 -13.43 2.84 -15.38
CA HIS A 545 -12.53 3.62 -16.22
C HIS A 545 -12.71 3.27 -17.71
N TYR A 546 -12.66 1.99 -18.08
CA TYR A 546 -12.79 1.57 -19.48
C TYR A 546 -14.19 1.71 -20.04
N MET A 547 -15.22 1.51 -19.21
CA MET A 547 -16.60 1.82 -19.59
C MET A 547 -16.73 3.31 -19.93
N LYS A 548 -16.12 4.18 -19.13
CA LYS A 548 -16.12 5.63 -19.37
C LYS A 548 -15.28 6.02 -20.58
N LEU A 549 -14.14 5.38 -20.79
CA LEU A 549 -13.28 5.59 -21.94
C LEU A 549 -14.06 5.34 -23.25
N ALA A 550 -14.77 4.22 -23.33
CA ALA A 550 -15.62 3.88 -24.48
C ALA A 550 -16.77 4.88 -24.67
N GLU A 551 -17.50 5.19 -23.59
CA GLU A 551 -18.63 6.16 -23.60
C GLU A 551 -18.20 7.52 -24.18
N VAL A 552 -16.99 7.97 -23.84
CA VAL A 552 -16.43 9.24 -24.29
C VAL A 552 -15.86 9.16 -25.70
N CYS A 553 -15.05 8.14 -25.99
CA CYS A 553 -14.21 8.13 -27.19
C CYS A 553 -14.95 7.62 -28.44
N ILE A 554 -15.89 6.69 -28.30
CA ILE A 554 -16.64 6.13 -29.45
C ILE A 554 -17.41 7.23 -30.20
N PRO A 555 -18.19 8.11 -29.54
CA PRO A 555 -18.85 9.22 -30.24
C PRO A 555 -17.87 10.14 -30.97
N MET A 556 -16.68 10.37 -30.40
CA MET A 556 -15.64 11.19 -31.04
C MET A 556 -15.06 10.52 -32.29
N LEU A 557 -14.79 9.20 -32.23
CA LEU A 557 -14.29 8.43 -33.38
C LEU A 557 -15.27 8.40 -34.56
N ARG A 558 -16.58 8.49 -34.25
CA ARG A 558 -17.65 8.61 -35.25
C ARG A 558 -17.82 10.03 -35.82
N SER A 559 -17.32 11.06 -35.11
CA SER A 559 -17.50 12.47 -35.46
C SER A 559 -16.51 12.97 -36.52
N GLU A 560 -16.81 14.14 -37.08
CA GLU A 560 -15.90 14.86 -37.99
C GLU A 560 -14.77 15.57 -37.22
N TRP A 561 -13.62 15.74 -37.88
CA TRP A 561 -12.44 16.37 -37.25
C TRP A 561 -12.73 17.76 -36.68
N LYS A 562 -13.53 18.57 -37.37
CA LYS A 562 -13.93 19.91 -36.91
C LYS A 562 -14.63 19.88 -35.55
N ASP A 563 -15.45 18.87 -35.31
CA ASP A 563 -16.28 18.75 -34.11
C ASP A 563 -15.44 18.20 -32.95
N VAL A 564 -14.58 17.21 -33.21
CA VAL A 564 -13.61 16.71 -32.22
C VAL A 564 -12.64 17.81 -31.79
N LYS A 565 -12.09 18.58 -32.75
CA LYS A 565 -11.20 19.71 -32.44
C LYS A 565 -11.87 20.74 -31.53
N LYS A 566 -13.12 21.10 -31.81
CA LYS A 566 -13.91 22.03 -30.99
C LYS A 566 -14.25 21.46 -29.61
N ALA A 567 -14.59 20.16 -29.53
CA ALA A 567 -14.90 19.48 -28.28
C ALA A 567 -13.69 19.42 -27.34
N VAL A 568 -12.51 19.14 -27.88
CA VAL A 568 -11.26 19.10 -27.09
C VAL A 568 -10.87 20.50 -26.59
N GLN A 569 -11.04 21.55 -27.40
CA GLN A 569 -10.72 22.92 -27.00
C GLN A 569 -11.62 23.50 -25.90
N LYS A 570 -12.86 23.01 -25.75
CA LYS A 570 -13.87 23.61 -24.84
C LYS A 570 -14.02 22.94 -23.48
N LYS A 571 -13.52 21.70 -23.27
CA LYS A 571 -14.01 20.84 -22.16
C LYS A 571 -12.96 19.98 -21.43
N TRP A 572 -11.67 20.22 -21.61
CA TRP A 572 -10.65 19.28 -21.15
C TRP A 572 -9.58 19.97 -20.30
N SER A 573 -9.92 20.17 -19.03
CA SER A 573 -8.96 20.45 -17.95
C SER A 573 -9.21 19.42 -16.86
N GLY A 574 -8.37 18.37 -16.78
CA GLY A 574 -8.34 17.48 -15.60
C GLY A 574 -8.91 16.06 -15.76
N ARG A 575 -8.76 15.39 -16.91
CA ARG A 575 -9.08 13.94 -17.06
C ARG A 575 -7.87 13.12 -17.53
N GLY A 576 -6.81 13.09 -16.70
CA GLY A 576 -5.47 12.52 -16.97
C GLY A 576 -5.38 11.50 -18.12
N ASP A 577 -5.85 10.27 -17.90
CA ASP A 577 -5.65 9.17 -18.88
C ASP A 577 -6.60 9.20 -20.08
N ILE A 578 -7.91 9.46 -19.90
CA ILE A 578 -8.86 9.56 -21.02
C ILE A 578 -8.44 10.68 -21.98
N GLU A 579 -7.95 11.79 -21.44
CA GLU A 579 -7.41 12.89 -22.25
C GLU A 579 -6.15 12.47 -23.00
N ALA A 580 -5.24 11.72 -22.35
CA ALA A 580 -4.06 11.16 -22.99
C ALA A 580 -4.45 10.23 -24.15
N TYR A 581 -5.45 9.35 -23.95
CA TYR A 581 -5.99 8.48 -25.00
C TYR A 581 -6.58 9.27 -26.17
N ILE A 582 -7.36 10.32 -25.89
CA ILE A 582 -7.94 11.18 -26.94
C ILE A 582 -6.83 11.81 -27.79
N LYS A 583 -5.77 12.33 -27.15
CA LYS A 583 -4.63 12.95 -27.85
C LYS A 583 -3.82 11.93 -28.65
N ALA A 584 -3.55 10.76 -28.07
CA ALA A 584 -2.69 9.74 -28.66
C ALA A 584 -3.39 8.92 -29.76
N VAL A 585 -4.69 8.69 -29.64
CA VAL A 585 -5.43 7.73 -30.48
C VAL A 585 -6.54 8.41 -31.28
N VAL A 586 -7.48 9.08 -30.61
CA VAL A 586 -8.70 9.60 -31.25
C VAL A 586 -8.39 10.72 -32.22
N GLN A 587 -7.61 11.73 -31.81
CA GLN A 587 -7.29 12.87 -32.67
C GLN A 587 -6.54 12.47 -33.95
N PRO A 588 -5.47 11.64 -33.91
CA PRO A 588 -4.78 11.21 -35.11
C PRO A 588 -5.65 10.38 -36.06
N LEU A 589 -6.53 9.52 -35.54
CA LEU A 589 -7.42 8.70 -36.37
C LEU A 589 -8.48 9.57 -37.09
N VAL A 590 -9.20 10.42 -36.34
CA VAL A 590 -10.26 11.25 -36.90
C VAL A 590 -9.69 12.28 -37.89
N LYS A 591 -8.50 12.84 -37.61
CA LYS A 591 -7.81 13.75 -38.54
C LYS A 591 -7.44 13.05 -39.85
N ARG A 592 -6.96 11.79 -39.79
CA ARG A 592 -6.65 10.98 -40.98
C ARG A 592 -7.92 10.67 -41.79
N LYS A 593 -9.02 10.31 -41.12
CA LYS A 593 -10.34 10.08 -41.74
C LYS A 593 -10.84 11.31 -42.52
N GLY A 594 -10.79 12.49 -41.92
CA GLY A 594 -11.26 13.74 -42.56
C GLY A 594 -10.37 14.27 -43.68
N ALA A 595 -9.13 13.79 -43.82
CA ALA A 595 -8.21 14.22 -44.87
C ALA A 595 -8.42 13.51 -46.22
N GLY A 596 -9.36 12.55 -46.30
CA GLY A 596 -9.78 11.94 -47.56
C GLY A 596 -8.70 11.22 -48.36
N ARG A 597 -7.60 10.76 -47.73
CA ARG A 597 -6.62 9.92 -48.43
C ARG A 597 -7.09 8.46 -48.43
N PRO A 598 -7.34 7.85 -49.61
CA PRO A 598 -7.43 6.40 -49.70
C PRO A 598 -6.07 5.79 -49.34
N GLY A 599 -6.09 4.54 -48.87
CA GLY A 599 -4.90 3.80 -48.44
C GLY A 599 -3.70 4.01 -49.37
N GLY A 600 -2.60 4.47 -48.79
CA GLY A 600 -1.37 4.74 -49.50
C GLY A 600 -0.22 4.81 -48.53
N GLY A 601 0.46 3.67 -48.38
CA GLY A 601 1.90 3.53 -48.17
C GLY A 601 2.55 4.33 -47.04
N ALA A 602 3.10 3.57 -46.09
CA ALA A 602 4.32 3.86 -45.34
C ALA A 602 5.03 5.18 -45.68
N GLY A 603 5.11 6.05 -44.67
CA GLY A 603 5.91 7.25 -44.68
C GLY A 603 6.24 7.68 -43.25
N LEU A 604 6.81 6.76 -42.46
CA LEU A 604 7.55 7.08 -41.23
C LEU A 604 8.76 6.16 -41.20
N ALA A 605 9.91 6.74 -41.54
CA ALA A 605 11.23 6.23 -41.20
C ALA A 605 11.50 6.37 -39.70
#